data_AF-B7G084-F1
#
_entry.id   AF-B7G084-F1
#
_cell.length_a   1.000
_cell.length_b   1.000
_cell.length_c   1.000
_cell.angle_alpha   90.00
_cell.angle_beta   90.00
_cell.angle_gamma   90.00
#
_symmetry.space_group_name_H-M   'P 1'
#
loop_
_entity.id
_entity.type
_entity.pdbx_description
1 polymer ?
#
loop_
_entity_poly.entity_id
_entity_poly.type
_entity_poly.pdbx_seq_one_letter_code
_entity_poly.pdbx_strand_id
1 'polypeptide(L)' 'DLYKLLGVPRTATTKAIKQAYRRKALETHPDKQKQLPADEAAEAFRQVVHAFEILSDVASRQRYDRTGSSQ' A
#
# COMPACT_ATOMS: atom_id res chain seq x y z
N ASP A 1 1.79 7.68 5.13
CA ASP A 1 0.55 7.03 5.60
C ASP A 1 0.25 5.83 4.71
N LEU A 2 0.26 4.62 5.27
CA LEU A 2 0.10 3.37 4.51
C LEU A 2 -1.28 3.21 3.87
N TYR A 3 -2.33 3.76 4.50
CA TYR A 3 -3.69 3.72 3.98
C TYR A 3 -3.82 4.63 2.75
N LYS A 4 -3.27 5.85 2.81
CA LYS A 4 -3.17 6.74 1.64
C LYS A 4 -2.36 6.08 0.51
N LEU A 5 -1.30 5.36 0.87
CA LEU A 5 -0.44 4.68 -0.09
C LEU A 5 -1.18 3.56 -0.83
N LEU A 6 -2.08 2.84 -0.16
CA LEU A 6 -3.01 1.91 -0.82
C LEU A 6 -4.24 2.58 -1.43
N GLY A 7 -4.48 3.87 -1.14
CA GLY A 7 -5.66 4.60 -1.60
C GLY A 7 -6.95 4.16 -0.91
N VAL A 8 -6.85 3.69 0.33
CA VAL A 8 -7.99 3.20 1.13
C VAL A 8 -8.16 4.05 2.38
N PRO A 9 -9.39 4.14 2.94
CA PRO A 9 -9.60 4.80 4.21
C PRO A 9 -9.05 3.95 5.37
N ARG A 10 -8.76 4.59 6.52
CA ARG A 10 -8.33 3.89 7.74
C ARG A 10 -9.37 2.93 8.30
N THR A 11 -10.64 3.14 7.94
CA THR A 11 -11.78 2.26 8.24
C THR A 11 -11.89 1.05 7.30
N ALA A 12 -11.02 0.95 6.29
CA ALA A 12 -11.05 -0.15 5.33
C ALA A 12 -10.86 -1.51 6.02
N THR A 13 -11.63 -2.49 5.57
CA THR A 13 -11.48 -3.89 6.00
C THR A 13 -10.28 -4.53 5.31
N THR A 14 -9.75 -5.61 5.89
CA THR A 14 -8.64 -6.38 5.28
C THR A 14 -8.96 -6.83 3.85
N LYS A 15 -10.25 -7.09 3.56
CA LYS A 15 -10.73 -7.41 2.20
C LYS A 15 -10.56 -6.23 1.24
N ALA A 16 -10.93 -5.02 1.66
CA ALA A 16 -10.75 -3.80 0.87
C ALA A 16 -9.26 -3.48 0.65
N ILE A 17 -8.42 -3.68 1.67
CA ILE A 17 -6.95 -3.55 1.59
C ILE A 17 -6.36 -4.51 0.54
N LYS A 18 -6.73 -5.81 0.58
CA LYS A 18 -6.32 -6.81 -0.43
C LYS A 18 -6.77 -6.44 -1.84
N GLN A 19 -7.98 -5.93 -1.99
CA GLN A 19 -8.51 -5.51 -3.28
C GLN A 19 -7.79 -4.27 -3.82
N ALA A 20 -7.53 -3.29 -2.98
CA ALA A 20 -6.79 -2.09 -3.35
C ALA A 20 -5.35 -2.41 -3.73
N TYR A 21 -4.66 -3.25 -2.96
CA TYR A 21 -3.32 -3.74 -3.31
C TYR A 21 -3.28 -4.37 -4.69
N ARG A 22 -4.23 -5.25 -5.03
CA ARG A 22 -4.30 -5.88 -6.36
C ARG A 22 -4.47 -4.85 -7.48
N ARG A 23 -5.33 -3.86 -7.30
CA ARG A 23 -5.52 -2.78 -8.28
C ARG A 23 -4.24 -1.96 -8.43
N LYS A 24 -3.66 -1.57 -7.30
CA LYS A 24 -2.47 -0.73 -7.28
C LYS A 24 -1.25 -1.45 -7.85
N ALA A 25 -1.07 -2.75 -7.58
CA ALA A 25 -0.02 -3.55 -8.20
C ALA A 25 -0.12 -3.58 -9.74
N LEU A 26 -1.34 -3.55 -10.30
CA LEU A 26 -1.56 -3.46 -11.75
C LEU A 26 -1.31 -2.03 -12.28
N GLU A 27 -1.65 -1.01 -11.51
CA GLU A 27 -1.40 0.40 -11.86
C GLU A 27 0.09 0.78 -11.75
N THR A 28 0.77 0.20 -10.77
CA THR A 28 2.20 0.39 -10.48
C THR A 28 3.07 -0.65 -11.22
N HIS A 29 2.50 -1.35 -12.20
CA HIS A 29 3.27 -2.29 -13.01
C HIS A 29 4.16 -1.50 -13.99
N PRO A 30 5.43 -1.86 -14.19
CA PRO A 30 6.33 -1.15 -15.11
C PRO A 30 5.79 -1.08 -16.55
N ASP A 31 4.97 -2.04 -16.96
CA ASP A 31 4.28 -1.99 -18.26
C ASP A 31 3.26 -0.83 -18.39
N LYS A 32 2.64 -0.41 -17.28
CA LYS A 32 1.76 0.77 -17.23
C LYS A 32 2.53 2.04 -16.92
N GLN A 33 3.62 1.93 -16.16
CA GLN A 33 4.52 3.03 -15.79
C GLN A 33 5.69 3.19 -16.76
N LYS A 34 5.49 2.96 -18.07
CA LYS A 34 6.51 3.18 -19.11
C LYS A 34 7.02 4.64 -19.19
N GLN A 35 6.27 5.56 -18.60
CA GLN A 35 6.56 7.00 -18.57
C GLN A 35 7.34 7.44 -17.33
N LEU A 36 7.45 6.58 -16.31
CA LEU A 36 8.24 6.86 -15.11
C LEU A 36 9.59 6.15 -15.21
N PRO A 37 10.66 6.73 -14.65
CA PRO A 37 11.93 6.04 -14.54
C PRO A 37 11.76 4.76 -13.72
N ALA A 38 12.49 3.70 -14.11
CA ALA A 38 12.37 2.37 -13.51
C ALA A 38 12.57 2.38 -11.98
N ASP A 39 13.39 3.30 -11.49
CA ASP A 39 13.67 3.45 -10.06
C ASP A 39 12.45 3.98 -9.29
N GLU A 40 11.76 4.99 -9.81
CA GLU A 40 10.51 5.51 -9.22
C GLU A 40 9.37 4.48 -9.29
N ALA A 41 9.26 3.74 -10.39
CA ALA A 41 8.27 2.68 -10.52
C ALA A 41 8.52 1.55 -9.50
N ALA A 42 9.79 1.15 -9.33
CA ALA A 42 10.19 0.16 -8.34
C ALA A 42 9.96 0.65 -6.90
N GLU A 43 10.25 1.91 -6.61
CA GLU A 43 10.01 2.51 -5.29
C GLU A 43 8.53 2.58 -4.95
N ALA A 44 7.69 3.05 -5.89
CA ALA A 44 6.24 3.07 -5.72
C ALA A 44 5.67 1.66 -5.47
N PHE A 45 6.15 0.65 -6.22
CA PHE A 45 5.73 -0.73 -6.01
C PHE A 45 6.16 -1.27 -4.64
N ARG A 46 7.42 -1.02 -4.24
CA ARG A 46 7.93 -1.40 -2.91
C ARG A 46 7.11 -0.80 -1.78
N GLN A 47 6.75 0.48 -1.90
CA GLN A 47 5.91 1.15 -0.90
C GLN A 47 4.50 0.54 -0.82
N VAL A 48 3.89 0.19 -1.96
CA VAL A 48 2.56 -0.46 -2.02
C VAL A 48 2.60 -1.85 -1.38
N VAL A 49 3.64 -2.63 -1.64
CA VAL A 49 3.87 -3.94 -1.02
C VAL A 49 4.04 -3.79 0.49
N HIS A 50 4.91 -2.89 0.94
CA HIS A 50 5.15 -2.65 2.36
C HIS A 50 3.88 -2.21 3.11
N ALA A 51 3.09 -1.31 2.53
CA ALA A 51 1.81 -0.91 3.08
C ALA A 51 0.84 -2.08 3.20
N PHE A 52 0.81 -2.95 2.19
CA PHE A 52 -0.01 -4.16 2.22
C PHE A 52 0.45 -5.15 3.29
N GLU A 53 1.74 -5.40 3.46
CA GLU A 53 2.26 -6.32 4.48
C GLU A 53 1.82 -5.91 5.89
N ILE A 54 1.94 -4.62 6.22
CA ILE A 54 1.53 -4.10 7.54
C ILE A 54 0.01 -4.11 7.69
N LEU A 55 -0.75 -3.67 6.67
CA LEU A 55 -2.20 -3.49 6.78
C LEU A 55 -3.01 -4.78 6.56
N SER A 56 -2.43 -5.78 5.90
CA SER A 56 -3.09 -7.07 5.64
C SER A 56 -3.14 -7.96 6.87
N ASP A 57 -2.18 -7.80 7.79
CA ASP A 57 -2.14 -8.51 9.06
C ASP A 57 -2.76 -7.65 10.17
N VAL A 58 -3.71 -8.24 10.91
CA VAL A 58 -4.46 -7.49 11.93
C VAL A 58 -3.55 -7.09 13.09
N ALA A 59 -2.61 -7.94 13.49
CA ALA A 59 -1.69 -7.64 14.58
C ALA A 59 -0.70 -6.53 14.20
N SER A 60 -0.15 -6.60 12.99
CA SER A 60 0.77 -5.60 12.43
C SER A 60 0.08 -4.26 12.20
N ARG A 61 -1.16 -4.27 11.69
CA ARG A 61 -2.02 -3.09 11.57
C ARG A 61 -2.31 -2.47 12.93
N GLN A 62 -2.70 -3.27 13.92
CA GLN A 62 -2.96 -2.77 15.28
C GLN A 62 -1.71 -2.16 15.90
N ARG A 63 -0.53 -2.77 15.69
CA ARG A 63 0.74 -2.18 16.11
C ARG A 63 0.96 -0.84 15.42
N TYR A 64 0.81 -0.78 14.10
CA TYR A 64 0.97 0.45 13.31
C TYR A 64 0.02 1.57 13.78
N ASP A 65 -1.27 1.27 13.93
CA ASP A 65 -2.26 2.23 14.43
C ASP A 65 -1.94 2.69 15.87
N ARG A 66 -1.41 1.80 16.72
CA ARG A 66 -1.05 2.09 18.12
C ARG A 66 0.27 2.85 18.28
N THR A 67 1.27 2.58 17.43
CA THR A 67 2.62 3.17 17.56
C THR A 67 2.82 4.44 16.76
N GLY A 68 2.01 4.71 15.74
CA GLY A 68 2.44 5.68 14.74
C GLY A 68 1.40 6.09 13.72
N SER A 69 0.15 6.23 14.13
CA SER A 69 -0.80 7.08 13.42
C SER A 69 -0.37 8.55 13.36
N SER A 70 0.60 8.92 14.20
CA SER A 70 1.11 10.26 14.44
C SER A 70 2.42 10.50 13.70
N GLN A 71 2.33 10.97 12.45
CA GLN A 71 3.24 11.97 11.92
C GLN A 71 2.47 12.91 10.99
#